data_AF-A0A167YDW0-F1
#
_entry.id   AF-A0A167YDW0-F1
#
_cell.length_a   1.000
_cell.length_b   1.000
_cell.length_c   1.000
_cell.angle_alpha   90.00
_cell.angle_beta   90.00
_cell.angle_gamma   90.00
#
_symmetry.space_group_name_H-M   'P 1'
#
loop_
_entity.id
_entity.type
_entity.pdbx_description
1 polymer ?
#
loop_
_entity_poly.entity_id
_entity_poly.type
_entity_poly.pdbx_seq_one_letter_code
_entity_poly.pdbx_strand_id
1 'polypeptide(L)'
;MAPCVHFITGNANKLREVKAILEPEIEVQSHAIDLEEVQGSVEEVTLSKCRRAAEICISSKWFLTTTGLNGLNNLLAAYSDKSAEAVCTFGYSEGKGKTPILFQGRCPGKIVFPRGSTRFGWDPIFEHDGKTFAEMEPEEKNQISHRAKALARLREHFQEHV
;
A
#
# COMPACT_ATOMS: atom_id res chain seq x y z
N MET A 1 16.47 -0.03 -19.68
CA MET A 1 15.57 -1.14 -19.28
C MET A 1 14.36 -1.08 -20.18
N ALA A 2 13.91 -2.23 -20.69
CA ALA A 2 12.61 -2.30 -21.35
C ALA A 2 11.51 -1.93 -20.34
N PRO A 3 10.43 -1.25 -20.76
CA PRO A 3 9.27 -1.03 -19.89
C PRO A 3 8.69 -2.39 -19.47
N CYS A 4 8.17 -2.46 -18.23
CA CYS A 4 7.57 -3.68 -17.68
C CYS A 4 6.07 -3.51 -17.51
N VAL A 5 5.29 -4.50 -17.94
CA VAL A 5 3.83 -4.59 -17.75
C VAL A 5 3.50 -5.73 -16.80
N HIS A 6 2.73 -5.41 -15.77
CA HIS A 6 2.16 -6.41 -14.86
C HIS A 6 0.88 -6.97 -15.46
N PHE A 7 0.91 -8.24 -15.86
CA PHE A 7 -0.24 -8.93 -16.43
C PHE A 7 -0.97 -9.75 -15.35
N ILE A 8 -2.20 -9.36 -15.03
CA ILE A 8 -2.98 -10.03 -13.99
C ILE A 8 -3.74 -11.21 -14.60
N THR A 9 -3.20 -12.41 -14.42
CA THR A 9 -3.82 -13.65 -14.91
C THR A 9 -3.32 -14.85 -14.11
N GLY A 10 -4.23 -15.79 -13.81
CA GLY A 10 -3.88 -17.15 -13.38
C GLY A 10 -3.77 -18.14 -14.55
N ASN A 11 -4.08 -17.71 -15.78
CA ASN A 11 -4.11 -18.59 -16.95
C ASN A 11 -2.76 -18.57 -17.69
N ALA A 12 -2.05 -19.70 -17.64
CA ALA A 12 -0.74 -19.87 -18.24
C ALA A 12 -0.72 -19.75 -19.78
N ASN A 13 -1.81 -20.13 -20.47
CA ASN A 13 -1.90 -19.99 -21.93
C ASN A 13 -2.01 -18.51 -22.32
N LYS A 14 -2.87 -17.74 -21.62
CA LYS A 14 -2.97 -16.28 -21.82
C LYS A 14 -1.63 -15.59 -21.57
N LEU A 15 -0.90 -15.98 -20.52
CA LEU A 15 0.42 -15.43 -20.23
C LEU A 15 1.40 -15.71 -21.38
N ARG A 16 1.43 -16.95 -21.88
CA ARG A 16 2.30 -17.35 -22.99
C ARG A 16 2.02 -16.51 -24.24
N GLU A 17 0.75 -16.32 -24.58
CA GLU A 17 0.33 -15.50 -25.72
C GLU A 17 0.77 -14.04 -25.56
N VAL A 18 0.52 -13.44 -24.40
CA VAL A 18 0.90 -12.04 -24.13
C VAL A 18 2.42 -11.84 -24.16
N LYS A 19 3.19 -12.75 -23.57
CA LYS A 19 4.66 -12.74 -23.64
C LYS A 19 5.16 -12.80 -25.09
N ALA A 20 4.62 -13.71 -25.89
CA ALA A 20 5.01 -13.86 -27.30
C ALA A 20 4.74 -12.62 -28.16
N ILE A 21 3.81 -11.74 -27.74
CA ILE A 21 3.46 -10.51 -28.45
C ILE A 21 4.29 -9.31 -27.97
N LEU A 22 4.56 -9.23 -26.66
CA LEU A 22 5.13 -8.02 -26.05
C LEU A 22 6.64 -8.13 -25.79
N GLU A 23 7.16 -9.33 -25.54
CA GLU A 23 8.60 -9.53 -25.32
C GLU A 23 9.32 -9.73 -26.66
N PRO A 24 10.55 -9.21 -26.82
CA PRO A 24 11.39 -8.59 -25.79
C PRO A 24 11.20 -7.08 -25.60
N GLU A 25 10.38 -6.41 -26.41
CA GLU A 25 10.23 -4.94 -26.38
C GLU A 25 9.65 -4.41 -25.05
N ILE A 26 8.76 -5.19 -24.40
CA ILE A 26 8.13 -4.90 -23.12
C ILE A 26 8.18 -6.17 -22.25
N GLU A 27 8.80 -6.09 -21.08
CA GLU A 27 8.86 -7.22 -20.14
C GLU A 27 7.46 -7.51 -19.57
N VAL A 28 7.06 -8.78 -19.55
CA VAL A 28 5.75 -9.18 -18.99
C VAL A 28 5.94 -9.96 -17.69
N GLN A 29 5.51 -9.37 -16.58
CA GLN A 29 5.46 -10.02 -15.27
C GLN A 29 4.03 -10.44 -14.93
N SER A 30 3.79 -11.74 -14.73
CA SER A 30 2.47 -12.27 -14.43
C SER A 30 2.19 -12.30 -12.93
N HIS A 31 0.97 -11.93 -12.54
CA HIS A 31 0.49 -12.02 -11.15
C HIS A 31 -0.88 -12.67 -11.09
N ALA A 32 -1.03 -13.71 -10.28
CA ALA A 32 -2.33 -14.34 -10.03
C ALA A 32 -3.01 -13.67 -8.84
N ILE A 33 -3.66 -12.54 -9.10
CA ILE A 33 -4.37 -11.76 -8.08
C ILE A 33 -5.86 -12.05 -8.22
N ASP A 34 -6.49 -12.43 -7.11
CA ASP A 34 -7.94 -12.57 -7.02
C ASP A 34 -8.57 -11.18 -6.89
N LEU A 35 -9.40 -10.80 -7.87
CA LEU A 35 -10.03 -9.49 -7.96
C LEU A 35 -11.55 -9.66 -7.89
N GLU A 36 -12.20 -8.86 -7.06
CA GLU A 36 -13.65 -8.84 -6.94
C GLU A 36 -14.34 -8.65 -8.29
N GLU A 37 -15.35 -9.48 -8.57
CA GLU A 37 -16.10 -9.44 -9.82
C GLU A 37 -17.23 -8.44 -9.75
N VAL A 38 -16.94 -7.21 -10.17
CA VAL A 38 -17.96 -6.17 -10.34
C VAL A 38 -18.91 -6.56 -11.48
N GLN A 39 -20.21 -6.34 -11.29
CA GLN A 39 -21.23 -6.47 -12.33
C GLN A 39 -21.43 -5.11 -13.00
N GLY A 40 -21.43 -5.07 -14.35
CA GLY A 40 -21.57 -3.83 -15.12
C GLY A 40 -21.30 -4.04 -16.60
N SER A 41 -21.15 -2.96 -17.36
CA SER A 41 -20.65 -3.04 -18.74
C SER A 41 -19.23 -3.60 -18.80
N VAL A 42 -18.82 -4.13 -19.96
CA VAL A 42 -17.48 -4.68 -20.15
C VAL A 42 -16.40 -3.64 -19.82
N GLU A 43 -16.64 -2.38 -20.19
CA GLU A 43 -15.77 -1.25 -19.93
C GLU A 43 -15.65 -0.96 -18.43
N GLU A 44 -16.76 -0.92 -17.71
CA GLU A 44 -16.77 -0.68 -16.25
C GLU A 44 -16.08 -1.80 -15.49
N VAL A 45 -16.33 -3.05 -15.87
CA VAL A 45 -15.68 -4.23 -15.27
C VAL A 45 -14.17 -4.18 -15.53
N THR A 46 -13.77 -3.90 -16.77
CA THR A 46 -12.35 -3.79 -17.15
C THR A 46 -11.66 -2.67 -16.37
N LEU A 47 -12.24 -1.47 -16.33
CA LEU A 47 -11.67 -0.33 -15.61
C LEU A 47 -11.57 -0.58 -14.11
N SER A 48 -12.60 -1.16 -13.51
CA SER A 48 -12.60 -1.51 -12.08
C SER A 48 -11.51 -2.52 -11.75
N LYS A 49 -11.42 -3.61 -12.53
CA LYS A 49 -10.38 -4.65 -12.36
C LYS A 49 -8.98 -4.06 -12.56
N CYS A 50 -8.75 -3.24 -13.59
CA CYS A 50 -7.46 -2.59 -13.82
C CYS A 50 -7.06 -1.63 -12.69
N ARG A 51 -7.99 -0.81 -12.19
CA ARG A 51 -7.70 0.09 -11.05
C ARG A 51 -7.35 -0.69 -9.80
N ARG A 52 -8.11 -1.75 -9.48
CA ARG A 52 -7.86 -2.58 -8.30
C ARG A 52 -6.54 -3.35 -8.42
N ALA A 53 -6.25 -3.90 -9.60
CA ALA A 53 -4.96 -4.50 -9.91
C ALA A 53 -3.82 -3.50 -9.68
N ALA A 54 -3.93 -2.28 -10.19
CA ALA A 54 -2.93 -1.23 -10.01
C ALA A 54 -2.76 -0.86 -8.53
N GLU A 55 -3.85 -0.72 -7.77
CA GLU A 55 -3.79 -0.49 -6.32
C GLU A 55 -3.04 -1.60 -5.59
N ILE A 56 -3.29 -2.86 -5.94
CA ILE A 56 -2.64 -4.01 -5.30
C ILE A 56 -1.17 -4.08 -5.70
N CYS A 57 -0.86 -4.03 -7.00
CA CYS A 57 0.50 -4.09 -7.53
C CYS A 57 1.38 -2.90 -7.09
N ILE A 58 0.79 -1.74 -6.80
CA ILE A 58 1.51 -0.56 -6.34
C ILE A 58 1.40 -0.39 -4.80
N SER A 59 0.72 -1.30 -4.11
CA SER A 59 0.58 -1.20 -2.65
C SER A 59 1.91 -1.38 -1.93
N SER A 60 2.08 -0.68 -0.80
CA SER A 60 3.22 -0.87 0.10
C SER A 60 3.35 -2.32 0.58
N LYS A 61 2.24 -3.05 0.67
CA LYS A 61 2.23 -4.48 0.97
C LYS A 61 2.87 -5.29 -0.15
N TRP A 62 2.51 -5.04 -1.41
CA TRP A 62 3.08 -5.74 -2.56
C TRP A 62 4.57 -5.41 -2.73
N PHE A 63 4.95 -4.13 -2.62
CA PHE A 63 6.35 -3.73 -2.61
C PHE A 63 7.12 -4.49 -1.52
N LEU A 64 6.62 -4.49 -0.29
CA LEU A 64 7.27 -5.21 0.80
C LEU A 64 7.37 -6.72 0.54
N THR A 65 6.33 -7.37 0.03
CA THR A 65 6.37 -8.82 -0.24
C THR A 65 7.29 -9.19 -1.39
N THR A 66 7.42 -8.32 -2.40
CA THR A 66 8.21 -8.58 -3.60
C THR A 66 9.67 -8.21 -3.40
N THR A 67 9.97 -7.05 -2.81
CA THR A 67 11.34 -6.55 -2.63
C THR A 67 11.95 -6.90 -1.27
N GLY A 68 11.13 -7.22 -0.27
CA GLY A 68 11.56 -7.33 1.12
C GLY A 68 11.99 -5.99 1.73
N LEU A 69 12.29 -6.00 3.03
CA LEU A 69 12.69 -4.81 3.79
C LEU A 69 13.98 -4.17 3.24
N ASN A 70 14.98 -5.00 2.93
CA ASN A 70 16.26 -4.54 2.39
C ASN A 70 16.11 -4.01 0.96
N GLY A 71 15.32 -4.67 0.11
CA GLY A 71 15.07 -4.20 -1.26
C GLY A 71 14.37 -2.85 -1.25
N LEU A 72 13.40 -2.64 -0.35
CA LEU A 72 12.71 -1.36 -0.22
C LEU A 72 13.66 -0.24 0.20
N ASN A 73 14.56 -0.49 1.15
CA ASN A 73 15.59 0.48 1.52
C ASN A 73 16.55 0.77 0.34
N ASN A 74 16.98 -0.28 -0.38
CA ASN A 74 17.90 -0.17 -1.51
C ASN A 74 17.32 0.63 -2.69
N LEU A 75 16.00 0.59 -2.91
CA LEU A 75 15.33 1.43 -3.92
C LEU A 75 15.59 2.92 -3.69
N LEU A 76 15.74 3.32 -2.42
CA LEU A 76 16.04 4.70 -2.08
C LEU A 76 17.53 5.00 -2.08
N ALA A 77 18.43 4.03 -2.23
CA ALA A 77 19.88 4.20 -2.05
C ALA A 77 20.46 5.38 -2.86
N ALA A 78 20.00 5.57 -4.10
CA ALA A 78 20.45 6.65 -4.99
C ALA A 78 19.95 8.06 -4.62
N TYR A 79 18.98 8.18 -3.71
CA TYR A 79 18.34 9.45 -3.35
C TYR A 79 18.85 9.93 -2.00
N SER A 80 19.28 11.19 -1.88
CA SER A 80 19.72 11.75 -0.59
C SER A 80 18.57 11.92 0.40
N ASP A 81 17.39 12.24 -0.11
CA ASP A 81 16.17 12.35 0.70
C ASP A 81 15.60 10.95 0.99
N LYS A 82 15.43 10.67 2.28
CA LYS A 82 14.83 9.43 2.80
C LYS A 82 13.51 9.70 3.52
N SER A 83 12.98 10.93 3.45
CA SER A 83 11.75 11.30 4.12
C SER A 83 10.59 10.42 3.64
N ALA A 84 9.70 10.10 4.57
CA ALA A 84 8.50 9.31 4.29
C ALA A 84 7.39 9.71 5.26
N GLU A 85 6.14 9.48 4.87
CA GLU A 85 4.99 9.60 5.78
C GLU A 85 4.26 8.26 5.86
N ALA A 86 4.04 7.80 7.09
CA ALA A 86 3.03 6.78 7.34
C ALA A 86 1.65 7.46 7.37
N VAL A 87 0.69 6.94 6.60
CA VAL A 87 -0.66 7.53 6.47
C VAL A 87 -1.71 6.46 6.72
N CYS A 88 -2.69 6.75 7.59
CA CYS A 88 -3.86 5.91 7.84
C CYS A 88 -5.11 6.72 7.55
N THR A 89 -6.10 6.15 6.87
CA THR A 89 -7.40 6.77 6.63
C THR A 89 -8.51 5.84 7.10
N PHE A 90 -9.39 6.32 7.97
CA PHE A 90 -10.65 5.68 8.32
C PHE A 90 -11.80 6.36 7.57
N GLY A 91 -12.75 5.57 7.08
CA GLY A 91 -14.00 6.07 6.51
C GLY A 91 -15.18 5.72 7.41
N TYR A 92 -16.09 6.67 7.60
CA TYR A 92 -17.33 6.52 8.37
C TYR A 92 -18.51 7.04 7.54
N SER A 93 -19.66 6.39 7.61
CA SER A 93 -20.91 6.90 7.01
C SER A 93 -22.07 6.62 7.96
N GLU A 94 -22.96 7.61 8.12
CA GLU A 94 -24.19 7.48 8.93
C GLU A 94 -25.22 6.52 8.32
N GLY A 95 -25.02 6.07 7.08
CA GLY A 95 -25.89 5.10 6.41
C GLY A 95 -26.26 5.49 4.99
N LYS A 96 -27.35 4.89 4.49
CA LYS A 96 -27.74 4.97 3.07
C LYS A 96 -27.96 6.43 2.63
N GLY A 97 -27.33 6.79 1.52
CA GLY A 97 -27.45 8.13 0.92
C GLY A 97 -26.57 9.22 1.57
N LYS A 98 -25.76 8.86 2.57
CA LYS A 98 -24.85 9.79 3.25
C LYS A 98 -23.43 9.63 2.73
N THR A 99 -22.82 10.75 2.35
CA THR A 99 -21.42 10.79 1.91
C THR A 99 -20.50 10.35 3.05
N PRO A 100 -19.59 9.39 2.83
CA PRO A 100 -18.62 9.01 3.86
C PRO A 100 -17.70 10.16 4.26
N ILE A 101 -17.47 10.29 5.55
CA ILE A 101 -16.49 11.20 6.16
C ILE A 101 -15.18 10.45 6.32
N LEU A 102 -14.06 11.09 5.96
CA LEU A 102 -12.74 10.50 6.03
C LEU A 102 -11.93 11.12 7.17
N PHE A 103 -11.33 10.27 8.00
CA PHE A 103 -10.42 10.65 9.09
C PHE A 103 -9.03 10.13 8.78
N GLN A 104 -8.14 11.03 8.40
CA GLN A 104 -6.76 10.69 8.08
C GLN A 104 -5.85 10.99 9.25
N GLY A 105 -4.83 10.18 9.49
CA GLY A 105 -3.74 10.47 10.39
C GLY A 105 -2.41 10.25 9.68
N ARG A 106 -1.45 11.13 9.96
CA ARG A 106 -0.13 11.12 9.32
C ARG A 106 0.97 11.14 10.36
N CYS A 107 2.05 10.43 10.08
CA CYS A 107 3.25 10.43 10.89
C CYS A 107 4.45 10.59 9.96
N PRO A 108 5.15 11.74 10.00
CA PRO A 108 6.36 11.94 9.22
C PRO A 108 7.49 11.10 9.80
N GLY A 109 8.43 10.69 8.97
CA GLY A 109 9.55 9.86 9.36
C GLY A 109 10.53 9.72 8.21
N LYS A 110 11.33 8.67 8.26
CA LYS A 110 12.29 8.36 7.19
C LYS A 110 12.47 6.85 7.03
N ILE A 111 12.86 6.45 5.82
CA ILE A 111 13.20 5.06 5.53
C ILE A 111 14.66 4.78 5.90
N VAL A 112 14.87 3.76 6.72
CA VAL A 112 16.18 3.34 7.24
C VAL A 112 16.43 1.85 7.02
N PHE A 113 17.66 1.40 7.26
CA PHE A 113 17.94 -0.03 7.30
C PHE A 113 17.11 -0.71 8.39
N PRO A 114 16.65 -1.96 8.19
CA PRO A 114 15.72 -2.61 9.09
C PRO A 114 16.31 -2.78 10.50
N ARG A 115 15.57 -2.34 11.52
CA ARG A 115 15.87 -2.58 12.94
C ARG A 115 14.61 -3.01 13.69
N GLY A 116 14.77 -3.80 14.75
CA GLY A 116 13.65 -4.33 15.53
C GLY A 116 13.01 -5.60 14.94
N SER A 117 11.81 -5.94 15.41
CA SER A 117 11.12 -7.18 15.00
C SER A 117 10.55 -7.13 13.58
N THR A 118 10.92 -8.07 12.73
CA THR A 118 10.43 -8.18 11.33
C THR A 118 9.05 -8.82 11.18
N ARG A 119 8.34 -9.10 12.29
CA ARG A 119 7.03 -9.76 12.24
C ARG A 119 5.92 -8.91 11.63
N PHE A 120 6.04 -7.58 11.66
CA PHE A 120 4.97 -6.66 11.26
C PHE A 120 5.36 -5.73 10.12
N GLY A 121 5.08 -6.16 8.90
CA GLY A 121 5.08 -5.28 7.73
C GLY A 121 6.38 -4.49 7.55
N TRP A 122 6.24 -3.20 7.25
CA TRP A 122 7.33 -2.26 6.99
C TRP A 122 7.80 -1.51 8.25
N ASP A 123 7.26 -1.84 9.44
CA ASP A 123 7.64 -1.20 10.70
C ASP A 123 9.17 -1.17 10.95
N PRO A 124 9.96 -2.21 10.59
CA PRO A 124 11.41 -2.20 10.82
C PRO A 124 12.18 -1.14 10.03
N ILE A 125 11.63 -0.62 8.94
CA ILE A 125 12.33 0.31 8.05
C ILE A 125 11.78 1.73 8.14
N PHE A 126 10.70 1.97 8.89
CA PHE A 126 10.13 3.30 9.09
C PHE A 126 10.57 3.85 10.44
N GLU A 127 11.47 4.85 10.43
CA GLU A 127 11.95 5.54 11.63
C GLU A 127 11.17 6.83 11.89
N HIS A 128 10.73 7.00 13.13
CA HIS A 128 10.18 8.24 13.66
C HIS A 128 10.92 8.58 14.96
N ASP A 129 11.44 9.80 15.06
CA ASP A 129 12.14 10.32 16.23
C ASP A 129 13.25 9.39 16.77
N GLY A 130 14.05 8.80 15.85
CA GLY A 130 15.22 7.99 16.21
C GLY A 130 14.95 6.50 16.41
N LYS A 131 13.70 6.06 16.47
CA LYS A 131 13.31 4.64 16.59
C LYS A 131 12.50 4.17 15.41
N THR A 132 12.72 2.93 14.96
CA THR A 132 11.80 2.31 14.00
C THR A 132 10.50 1.95 14.71
N PHE A 133 9.39 1.87 13.97
CA PHE A 133 8.13 1.41 14.55
C PHE A 133 8.21 -0.02 15.11
N ALA A 134 9.18 -0.83 14.68
CA ALA A 134 9.41 -2.17 15.21
C ALA A 134 10.32 -2.20 16.45
N GLU A 135 10.95 -1.08 16.81
CA GLU A 135 11.71 -0.85 18.05
C GLU A 135 10.85 -0.22 19.15
N MET A 136 9.65 0.26 18.82
CA MET A 136 8.74 0.90 19.78
C MET A 136 7.87 -0.14 20.48
N GLU A 137 7.65 0.08 21.78
CA GLU A 137 6.60 -0.65 22.50
C GLU A 137 5.21 -0.25 21.97
N PRO A 138 4.21 -1.16 22.01
CA PRO A 138 2.88 -0.88 21.48
C PRO A 138 2.24 0.39 22.04
N GLU A 139 2.41 0.64 23.33
CA GLU A 139 1.87 1.81 24.03
C GLU A 139 2.51 3.11 23.51
N GLU A 140 3.83 3.12 23.30
CA GLU A 140 4.57 4.25 22.74
C GLU A 140 4.07 4.55 21.32
N LYS A 141 4.02 3.52 20.46
CA LYS A 141 3.54 3.64 19.08
C LYS A 141 2.10 4.13 19.00
N ASN A 142 1.24 3.70 19.92
CA ASN A 142 -0.16 4.11 19.97
C ASN A 142 -0.37 5.59 20.36
N GLN A 143 0.63 6.30 20.86
CA GLN A 143 0.52 7.75 21.08
C GLN A 143 0.85 8.58 19.83
N ILE A 144 1.77 8.09 18.99
CA ILE A 144 2.36 8.89 17.89
C ILE A 144 1.99 8.40 16.49
N SER A 145 1.48 7.17 16.36
CA SER A 145 1.25 6.56 15.06
C SER A 145 0.18 7.27 14.24
N HIS A 146 0.38 7.23 12.93
CA HIS A 146 -0.59 7.63 11.92
C HIS A 146 -1.99 7.03 12.16
N ARG A 147 -2.08 5.78 12.63
CA ARG A 147 -3.36 5.13 12.98
C ARG A 147 -4.01 5.77 14.21
N ALA A 148 -3.25 5.99 15.28
CA ALA A 148 -3.78 6.61 16.50
C ALA A 148 -4.31 8.03 16.23
N LYS A 149 -3.57 8.81 15.44
CA LYS A 149 -3.98 10.15 14.99
C LYS A 149 -5.28 10.12 14.17
N ALA A 150 -5.45 9.13 13.31
CA ALA A 150 -6.68 8.97 12.52
C ALA A 150 -7.89 8.63 13.41
N LEU A 151 -7.70 7.73 14.38
CA LEU A 151 -8.73 7.35 15.35
C LEU A 151 -9.08 8.47 16.33
N ALA A 152 -8.11 9.31 16.72
CA ALA A 152 -8.37 10.48 17.55
C ALA A 152 -9.36 11.44 16.87
N ARG A 153 -9.17 11.71 15.56
CA ARG A 153 -10.09 12.54 14.76
C ARG A 153 -11.46 11.91 14.62
N LEU A 154 -11.54 10.59 14.45
CA LEU A 154 -12.82 9.87 14.43
C LEU A 154 -13.54 10.02 15.78
N ARG A 155 -12.81 9.89 16.90
CA ARG A 155 -13.36 10.07 18.26
C ARG A 155 -13.86 11.50 18.49
N GLU A 156 -13.10 12.51 18.06
CA GLU A 156 -13.52 13.91 18.12
C GLU A 156 -14.83 14.13 17.37
N HIS A 157 -14.97 13.57 16.17
CA HIS A 157 -16.21 13.65 15.41
C HIS A 157 -17.41 13.06 16.18
N PHE A 158 -17.24 11.89 16.79
CA PHE A 158 -18.29 11.29 17.62
C PHE A 158 -18.62 12.11 18.88
N GLN A 159 -17.68 12.86 19.44
CA GLN A 159 -17.93 13.71 20.62
C GLN A 159 -18.68 15.00 20.26
N GLU A 160 -18.49 15.48 19.04
CA GLU A 160 -19.06 16.76 18.58
C GLU A 160 -20.41 16.59 17.85
N HIS A 161 -20.67 15.43 17.24
CA HIS A 161 -21.77 15.24 16.28
C HIS A 161 -22.70 14.05 16.59
N VAL A 162 -22.46 13.32 17.67
CA VAL A 162 -23.31 12.20 18.14
C VAL A 162 -23.63 12.39 19.62
#